data_AF-A0A7G8EWN5-F1
#
_entry.id   AF-A0A7G8EWN5-F1
#
_cell.length_a   1.000
_cell.length_b   1.000
_cell.length_c   1.000
_cell.angle_alpha   90.00
_cell.angle_beta   90.00
_cell.angle_gamma   90.00
#
_symmetry.space_group_name_H-M   'P 1'
#
loop_
_entity.id
_entity.type
_entity.pdbx_description
1 polymer ?
#
loop_
_entity_poly.entity_id
_entity_poly.type
_entity_poly.pdbx_seq_one_letter_code
_entity_poly.pdbx_strand_id
1 'polypeptide(L)' 'MGVAAPCCLIQQHLLQLSDALSERCQLLQFELADQVATLPLGNECWLQTERELIAAEQALDRLRINQAFSAP' A
#
# COMPACT_ATOMS: atom_id res chain seq x y z
N MET A 1 42.72 6.75 -36.99
CA MET A 1 42.08 7.41 -35.84
C MET A 1 40.60 7.04 -35.86
N GLY A 2 40.24 5.90 -35.25
CA GLY A 2 38.86 5.41 -35.28
C GLY A 2 38.00 6.19 -34.30
N VAL A 3 37.03 6.95 -34.81
CA VAL A 3 36.03 7.60 -33.97
C VAL A 3 35.12 6.50 -33.46
N ALA A 4 35.32 6.06 -32.22
CA ALA A 4 34.41 5.12 -31.58
C ALA A 4 32.99 5.70 -31.61
N ALA A 5 32.07 4.94 -32.20
CA ALA A 5 30.78 5.41 -32.63
C ALA A 5 29.87 5.86 -31.47
N PRO A 6 28.97 6.84 -31.68
CA PRO A 6 28.02 7.36 -30.67
C PRO A 6 27.17 6.28 -29.97
N CYS A 7 27.05 5.07 -30.53
CA CYS A 7 26.31 3.96 -29.98
C CYS A 7 26.85 3.47 -28.62
N CYS A 8 28.18 3.47 -28.39
CA CYS A 8 28.73 3.01 -27.11
C CYS A 8 28.53 4.01 -25.98
N LEU A 9 28.49 5.32 -26.28
CA LEU A 9 28.16 6.35 -25.29
C LEU A 9 26.69 6.27 -24.85
N ILE A 10 25.78 6.00 -25.78
CA ILE A 10 24.36 5.80 -25.47
C ILE A 10 24.16 4.56 -24.58
N GLN A 11 24.84 3.45 -24.87
CA GLN A 11 24.79 2.25 -24.04
C GLN A 11 25.37 2.46 -22.64
N GLN A 12 26.49 3.17 -22.53
CA GLN A 12 27.08 3.52 -21.23
C GLN A 12 26.16 4.41 -20.40
N HIS A 13 25.53 5.40 -21.02
CA HIS A 13 24.58 6.27 -20.34
C HIS A 13 23.33 5.51 -19.87
N LEU A 14 22.83 4.56 -20.67
CA LEU A 14 21.73 3.69 -20.26
C LEU A 14 22.10 2.79 -19.07
N LEU A 15 23.31 2.25 -19.05
CA LEU A 15 23.81 1.46 -17.92
C LEU A 15 23.96 2.31 -16.66
N GLN A 16 24.53 3.51 -16.78
CA GLN A 16 24.64 4.46 -15.66
C GLN A 16 23.27 4.85 -15.11
N LEU A 17 22.28 5.06 -15.98
CA LEU A 17 20.91 5.33 -15.57
C LEU A 17 20.26 4.12 -14.90
N SER A 18 20.45 2.91 -15.42
CA SER A 18 19.90 1.71 -14.77
C SER A 18 20.49 1.50 -13.39
N ASP A 19 21.80 1.73 -13.24
CA ASP A 19 22.49 1.59 -11.97
C ASP A 19 21.97 2.63 -10.96
N ALA A 20 21.91 3.91 -11.36
CA ALA A 20 21.39 4.98 -10.51
C ALA A 20 19.90 4.78 -10.12
N LEU A 21 19.07 4.28 -11.05
CA LEU A 21 17.68 3.94 -10.75
C LEU A 21 17.58 2.74 -9.80
N SER A 22 18.45 1.75 -9.95
CA SER A 22 18.48 0.58 -9.07
C SER A 22 18.86 0.96 -7.63
N GLU A 23 19.87 1.81 -7.46
CA GLU A 23 20.29 2.35 -6.17
C GLU A 23 19.16 3.18 -5.55
N ARG A 24 18.50 4.04 -6.34
CA ARG A 24 17.37 4.83 -5.84
C ARG A 24 16.19 3.96 -5.42
N CYS A 25 15.90 2.90 -6.17
CA CYS A 25 14.87 1.93 -5.80
C CYS A 25 15.20 1.21 -4.48
N GLN A 26 16.46 0.82 -4.26
CA GLN A 26 16.88 0.19 -3.00
C GLN A 26 16.73 1.14 -1.81
N LEU A 27 17.12 2.41 -1.98
CA LEU A 27 16.94 3.43 -0.94
C LEU A 27 15.46 3.66 -0.61
N LEU A 28 14.61 3.77 -1.63
CA LEU A 28 13.16 3.94 -1.43
C LEU A 28 12.52 2.72 -0.74
N GLN A 29 12.98 1.50 -1.05
CA GLN A 29 12.52 0.30 -0.36
C GLN A 29 12.91 0.31 1.12
N PHE A 30 14.12 0.78 1.44
CA PHE A 30 14.57 0.91 2.83
C PHE A 30 13.77 1.99 3.58
N GLU A 31 13.60 3.16 2.98
CA GLU A 31 12.78 4.25 3.52
C GLU A 31 11.32 3.81 3.74
N LEU A 32 10.76 3.03 2.81
CA LEU A 32 9.41 2.50 2.93
C LEU A 32 9.30 1.45 4.03
N ALA A 33 10.30 0.56 4.18
CA ALA A 33 10.33 -0.41 5.26
C ALA A 33 10.40 0.28 6.63
N ASP A 34 11.21 1.33 6.76
CA ASP A 34 11.29 2.14 7.98
C ASP A 34 9.97 2.88 8.24
N GLN A 35 9.35 3.46 7.22
CA GLN A 35 8.02 4.07 7.33
C GLN A 35 6.97 3.07 7.79
N VAL A 36 6.95 1.86 7.23
CA VAL A 36 6.01 0.79 7.62
C VAL A 36 6.27 0.34 9.06
N ALA A 37 7.53 0.22 9.47
CA ALA A 37 7.88 -0.16 10.85
C ALA A 37 7.55 0.95 11.87
N THR A 38 7.57 2.21 11.44
CA THR A 38 7.25 3.38 12.27
C THR A 38 5.80 3.83 12.15
N LEU A 39 5.00 3.20 11.28
CA LEU A 39 3.56 3.43 11.23
C LEU A 39 2.99 3.19 12.63
N PRO A 40 2.22 4.15 13.18
CA PRO A 40 1.62 3.97 14.47
C PRO A 40 0.73 2.72 14.43
N LEU A 41 0.80 1.90 15.48
CA LEU A 41 -0.07 0.74 15.75
C LEU A 41 -1.58 1.06 15.75
N GLY A 42 -1.97 2.30 15.41
CA GLY A 42 -3.34 2.81 15.37
C GLY A 42 -4.11 2.58 14.08
N ASN A 43 -3.52 2.02 13.01
CA ASN A 43 -4.33 1.53 11.88
C ASN A 43 -5.25 0.37 12.31
N GLU A 44 -4.97 -0.29 13.44
CA GLU A 44 -5.82 -1.33 14.02
C GLU A 44 -6.95 -0.78 14.92
N CYS A 45 -6.83 0.47 15.40
CA CYS A 45 -7.88 1.10 16.21
C CYS A 45 -9.19 1.28 15.39
N TRP A 46 -9.06 1.50 14.07
CA TRP A 46 -10.21 1.52 13.17
C TRP A 46 -10.84 0.14 13.03
N LEU A 47 -10.05 -0.93 12.95
CA LEU A 47 -10.56 -2.30 12.79
C LEU A 47 -11.47 -2.74 13.94
N GLN A 48 -11.14 -2.36 15.18
CA GLN A 48 -12.02 -2.64 16.32
C GLN A 48 -13.35 -1.87 16.21
N THR A 49 -13.28 -0.59 15.85
CA THR A 49 -14.46 0.26 15.66
C THR A 49 -15.34 -0.27 14.53
N GLU A 50 -14.75 -0.69 13.41
CA GLU A 50 -15.44 -1.28 12.26
C GLU A 50 -16.14 -2.60 12.62
N ARG A 51 -15.49 -3.48 13.41
CA ARG A 51 -16.10 -4.71 13.90
C ARG A 51 -17.32 -4.44 14.78
N GLU A 52 -17.22 -3.48 15.70
CA GLU A 52 -18.33 -3.08 16.57
C GLU A 52 -19.49 -2.50 15.75
N LEU A 53 -19.19 -1.72 14.72
CA LEU A 53 -20.18 -1.12 13.83
C LEU A 53 -20.94 -2.21 13.04
N ILE A 54 -20.22 -3.17 12.45
CA ILE A 54 -20.83 -4.31 11.74
C ILE A 54 -21.70 -5.15 12.68
N ALA A 55 -21.25 -5.39 13.92
CA ALA A 55 -22.04 -6.12 14.91
C ALA A 55 -23.35 -5.38 15.27
N ALA A 56 -23.29 -4.05 15.39
CA ALA A 56 -24.45 -3.21 15.64
C ALA A 56 -25.43 -3.20 14.46
N GLU A 57 -24.94 -3.12 13.22
CA GLU A 57 -25.76 -3.21 12.00
C GLU A 57 -26.49 -4.56 11.91
N GLN A 58 -25.79 -5.68 12.15
CA GLN A 58 -26.39 -7.00 12.16
C GLN A 58 -27.45 -7.16 13.26
N ALA A 59 -27.22 -6.58 14.44
CA ALA A 59 -28.21 -6.57 15.51
C ALA A 59 -29.46 -5.77 15.12
N LEU A 60 -29.28 -4.61 14.48
CA LEU A 60 -30.38 -3.79 13.96
C LEU A 60 -31.18 -4.51 12.88
N ASP A 61 -30.51 -5.19 11.94
CA ASP A 61 -31.20 -5.94 10.89
C ASP A 61 -31.98 -7.13 11.46
N ARG A 62 -31.41 -7.85 12.44
CA ARG A 62 -32.16 -8.89 13.17
C ARG A 62 -33.37 -8.32 13.89
N LEU A 63 -33.25 -7.15 14.53
CA LEU A 63 -34.38 -6.49 15.18
C LEU A 63 -35.44 -6.06 14.17
N ARG A 64 -35.06 -5.52 13.01
CA ARG A 64 -35.99 -5.17 11.93
C ARG A 64 -36.72 -6.39 11.39
N ILE A 65 -36.01 -7.49 11.18
CA ILE A 65 -36.60 -8.76 10.75
C ILE A 65 -37.56 -9.28 11.82
N ASN A 66 -37.16 -9.30 13.08
CA ASN A 66 -38.00 -9.75 14.19
C ASN A 66 -39.23 -8.84 14.39
N GLN A 67 -39.11 -7.54 14.15
CA GLN A 67 -40.24 -6.60 14.15
C GLN A 67 -41.18 -6.83 12.96
N ALA A 68 -40.65 -7.20 11.79
CA ALA A 68 -41.46 -7.57 10.62
C ALA A 68 -42.23 -8.89 10.82
N PHE A 69 -41.67 -9.85 11.55
CA PHE A 69 -42.35 -11.09 11.95
C PHE A 69 -43.28 -10.92 13.16
N SER A 70 -43.23 -9.78 13.85
CA SER A 70 -44.09 -9.44 15.00
C SER A 70 -45.25 -8.51 14.62
N ALA A 71 -45.40 -8.14 13.34
CA ALA A 71 -46.60 -7.45 12.85
C ALA A 71 -47.72 -8.49 12.59
N PRO A 72 -48.97 -8.22 13.03
CA PRO A 72 -50.11 -9.13 12.85
C PRO A 72 -50.52 -9.32 11.39
#